data_AF-A0A7Y5F633-F1
#
_entry.id   AF-A0A7Y5F633-F1
#
_cell.length_a   1.000
_cell.length_b   1.000
_cell.length_c   1.000
_cell.angle_alpha   90.00
_cell.angle_beta   90.00
_cell.angle_gamma   90.00
#
_symmetry.space_group_name_H-M   'P 1'
#
loop_
_entity.id
_entity.type
_entity.pdbx_description
1 polymer ?
#
loop_
_entity_poly.entity_id
_entity_poly.type
_entity_poly.pdbx_seq_one_letter_code
_entity_poly.pdbx_strand_id
1 'polypeptide(L)'
;MTSDFELVDKILDGFYYEDSGVSRANQQGFDQTDIFVDRYFNEDFAEIIYNSITKDTDLSKVATLLDVLVWSTPDNGTRLEELVHDWITSDNKTKVQIILLRQDWFPRQDREENIKVLEKVKLKFPDLAELCNYHLEEFDYQKKTGLRRIELLFKIADKLKKS
;
A
#
# COMPACT_ATOMS: atom_id res chain seq x y z
N MET A 1 -24.14 4.13 -14.05
CA MET A 1 -23.30 4.63 -12.95
C MET A 1 -22.21 3.59 -12.79
N THR A 2 -20.93 3.95 -12.97
CA THR A 2 -19.80 3.03 -12.75
C THR A 2 -19.82 2.56 -11.31
N SER A 3 -19.79 1.25 -11.08
CA SER A 3 -19.71 0.66 -9.74
C SER A 3 -18.37 0.94 -9.08
N ASP A 4 -18.31 0.83 -7.75
CA ASP A 4 -17.08 1.04 -6.97
C ASP A 4 -15.96 0.12 -7.46
N PHE A 5 -16.29 -1.15 -7.68
CA PHE A 5 -15.40 -2.15 -8.24
C PHE A 5 -14.82 -1.73 -9.59
N GLU A 6 -15.67 -1.33 -10.54
CA GLU A 6 -15.23 -0.91 -11.87
C GLU A 6 -14.36 0.35 -11.84
N LEU A 7 -14.57 1.25 -10.87
CA LEU A 7 -13.74 2.44 -10.72
C LEU A 7 -12.37 2.08 -10.16
N VAL A 8 -12.31 1.27 -9.11
CA VAL A 8 -11.03 0.79 -8.54
C VAL A 8 -10.25 -0.02 -9.57
N ASP A 9 -10.90 -0.92 -10.31
CA ASP A 9 -10.27 -1.71 -11.37
C ASP A 9 -9.63 -0.81 -12.45
N LYS A 10 -10.34 0.23 -12.90
CA LYS A 10 -9.80 1.22 -13.86
C LYS A 10 -8.62 2.03 -13.33
N ILE A 11 -8.57 2.30 -12.02
CA ILE A 11 -7.41 2.94 -11.39
C ILE A 11 -6.21 1.99 -11.47
N LEU A 12 -6.40 0.74 -11.06
CA LEU A 12 -5.34 -0.27 -11.03
C LEU A 12 -4.84 -0.63 -12.44
N ASP A 13 -5.69 -0.58 -13.47
CA ASP A 13 -5.31 -0.69 -14.89
C ASP A 13 -4.38 0.44 -15.34
N GLY A 14 -4.54 1.64 -14.76
CA GLY A 14 -3.65 2.77 -14.97
C GLY A 14 -2.29 2.61 -14.30
N PHE A 15 -2.08 1.57 -13.49
CA PHE A 15 -0.82 1.34 -12.80
C PHE A 15 0.03 0.30 -13.51
N TYR A 16 1.35 0.51 -13.52
CA TYR A 16 2.31 -0.36 -14.20
C TYR A 16 3.61 -0.45 -13.42
N TYR A 17 4.38 -1.50 -13.69
CA TYR A 17 5.72 -1.66 -13.13
C TYR A 17 6.77 -1.18 -14.14
N GLU A 18 7.71 -0.37 -13.68
CA GLU A 18 8.97 -0.11 -14.37
C GLU A 18 9.89 -1.35 -14.29
N ASP A 19 10.94 -1.41 -15.12
CA ASP A 19 11.94 -2.49 -15.08
C ASP A 19 12.63 -2.64 -13.71
N SER A 20 12.66 -1.55 -12.94
CA SER A 20 13.16 -1.46 -11.57
C SER A 20 12.23 -2.10 -10.52
N GLY A 21 11.02 -2.53 -10.91
CA GLY A 21 9.99 -3.02 -10.02
C GLY A 21 9.17 -1.93 -9.32
N VAL A 22 9.43 -0.66 -9.63
CA VAL A 22 8.66 0.48 -9.13
C VAL A 22 7.27 0.46 -9.74
N SER A 23 6.24 0.59 -8.92
CA SER A 23 4.85 0.67 -9.38
C SER A 23 4.48 2.14 -9.51
N ARG A 24 4.02 2.54 -10.69
CA ARG A 24 3.69 3.92 -11.05
C ARG A 24 2.28 4.02 -11.60
N ALA A 25 1.66 5.17 -11.41
CA ALA A 25 0.44 5.56 -12.11
C ALA A 25 0.78 6.26 -13.44
N ASN A 26 0.08 5.90 -14.51
CA ASN A 26 0.02 6.70 -15.73
C ASN A 26 -1.09 7.78 -15.60
N GLN A 27 -1.30 8.58 -16.65
CA GLN A 27 -2.33 9.63 -16.63
C GLN A 27 -3.73 9.08 -16.32
N GLN A 28 -4.13 7.94 -16.90
CA GLN A 28 -5.41 7.33 -16.60
C GLN A 28 -5.52 6.95 -15.12
N GLY A 29 -4.46 6.39 -14.52
CA GLY A 29 -4.43 6.06 -13.11
C GLY A 29 -4.67 7.28 -12.22
N PHE A 30 -4.02 8.41 -12.53
CA PHE A 30 -4.24 9.68 -11.83
C PHE A 30 -5.67 10.21 -12.05
N ASP A 31 -6.13 10.29 -13.30
CA ASP A 31 -7.46 10.82 -13.61
C ASP A 31 -8.58 10.02 -12.92
N GLN A 32 -8.47 8.69 -12.88
CA GLN A 32 -9.46 7.86 -12.20
C GLN A 32 -9.34 7.97 -10.67
N THR A 33 -8.14 8.20 -10.13
CA THR A 33 -7.95 8.45 -8.69
C THR A 33 -8.60 9.76 -8.28
N ASP A 34 -8.47 10.82 -9.08
CA ASP A 34 -9.13 12.11 -8.80
C ASP A 34 -10.65 11.96 -8.80
N ILE A 35 -11.23 11.24 -9.77
CA ILE A 35 -12.68 10.92 -9.79
C ILE A 35 -13.10 10.14 -8.54
N PHE A 36 -12.26 9.21 -8.09
CA PHE A 36 -12.52 8.41 -6.90
C PHE A 36 -12.49 9.25 -5.62
N VAL A 37 -11.50 10.14 -5.48
CA VAL A 37 -11.41 11.07 -4.35
C VAL A 37 -12.61 12.01 -4.34
N ASP A 38 -12.94 12.64 -5.46
CA ASP A 38 -14.10 13.55 -5.57
C ASP A 38 -15.40 12.88 -5.13
N ARG A 39 -15.55 11.59 -5.41
CA ARG A 39 -16.75 10.83 -5.05
C ARG A 39 -16.76 10.37 -3.61
N TYR A 40 -15.66 9.78 -3.12
CA TYR A 40 -15.66 9.01 -1.87
C TYR A 40 -14.83 9.62 -0.75
N PHE A 41 -14.21 10.79 -0.93
CA PHE A 41 -13.37 11.37 0.13
C PHE A 41 -14.13 11.55 1.45
N ASN A 42 -15.42 11.91 1.41
CA ASN A 42 -16.23 12.06 2.63
C ASN A 42 -16.77 10.73 3.19
N GLU A 43 -16.47 9.61 2.55
CA GLU A 43 -16.84 8.25 2.96
C GLU A 43 -15.59 7.49 3.44
N ASP A 44 -15.75 6.20 3.71
CA ASP A 44 -14.63 5.29 3.99
C ASP A 44 -14.05 4.75 2.67
N PHE A 45 -13.32 5.61 1.97
CA PHE A 45 -12.72 5.28 0.67
C PHE A 45 -11.78 4.07 0.74
N ALA A 46 -11.24 3.76 1.91
CA ALA A 46 -10.34 2.65 2.12
C ALA A 46 -11.04 1.31 2.19
N GLU A 47 -12.14 1.25 2.93
CA GLU A 47 -13.00 0.06 2.90
C GLU A 47 -13.60 -0.13 1.52
N ILE A 48 -13.91 0.95 0.78
CA ILE A 48 -14.36 0.84 -0.62
C ILE A 48 -13.27 0.21 -1.51
N ILE A 49 -12.02 0.65 -1.40
CA ILE A 49 -10.89 0.04 -2.10
C ILE A 49 -10.75 -1.44 -1.70
N TYR A 50 -10.77 -1.73 -0.39
CA TYR A 50 -10.62 -3.09 0.13
C TYR A 50 -11.73 -4.03 -0.37
N ASN A 51 -12.98 -3.58 -0.34
CA ASN A 51 -14.14 -4.36 -0.79
C ASN A 51 -14.17 -4.55 -2.31
N SER A 52 -13.39 -3.77 -3.06
CA SER A 52 -13.21 -3.92 -4.50
C SER A 52 -12.12 -4.91 -4.88
N ILE A 53 -11.37 -5.46 -3.91
CA ILE A 53 -10.31 -6.44 -4.15
C ILE A 53 -10.91 -7.81 -4.48
N THR A 54 -10.41 -8.41 -5.55
CA THR A 54 -10.70 -9.80 -5.93
C THR A 54 -9.47 -10.68 -5.74
N LYS A 55 -9.64 -11.99 -5.90
CA LYS A 55 -8.53 -12.96 -5.80
C LYS A 55 -7.38 -12.69 -6.78
N ASP A 56 -7.67 -12.03 -7.91
CA ASP A 56 -6.70 -11.80 -8.99
C ASP A 56 -6.11 -10.37 -8.92
N THR A 57 -6.57 -9.56 -7.96
CA THR A 57 -6.11 -8.18 -7.78
C THR A 57 -4.67 -8.14 -7.29
N ASP A 58 -3.84 -7.35 -7.97
CA ASP A 58 -2.46 -7.12 -7.55
C ASP A 58 -2.38 -6.18 -6.34
N LEU A 59 -2.16 -6.76 -5.15
CA LEU A 59 -2.10 -6.00 -3.89
C LEU A 59 -1.00 -4.93 -3.88
N SER A 60 0.07 -5.09 -4.65
CA SER A 60 1.12 -4.06 -4.76
C SER A 60 0.62 -2.82 -5.50
N LYS A 61 -0.27 -2.98 -6.48
CA LYS A 61 -0.93 -1.84 -7.14
C LYS A 61 -1.91 -1.15 -6.18
N VAL A 62 -2.62 -1.92 -5.35
CA VAL A 62 -3.47 -1.34 -4.29
C VAL A 62 -2.63 -0.52 -3.31
N ALA A 63 -1.44 -1.01 -2.93
CA ALA A 63 -0.51 -0.26 -2.08
C ALA A 63 -0.03 1.04 -2.76
N THR A 64 0.26 1.01 -4.06
CA THR A 64 0.55 2.21 -4.85
C THR A 64 -0.62 3.19 -4.87
N LEU A 65 -1.87 2.71 -4.87
CA LEU A 65 -3.05 3.59 -4.85
C LEU A 65 -3.08 4.34 -3.53
N LEU A 66 -2.80 3.66 -2.41
CA LEU A 66 -2.66 4.33 -1.12
C LEU A 66 -1.52 5.36 -1.17
N ASP A 67 -0.37 5.05 -1.76
CA ASP A 67 0.73 6.04 -1.91
C ASP A 67 0.35 7.27 -2.73
N VAL A 68 -0.44 7.10 -3.81
CA VAL A 68 -0.97 8.22 -4.60
C VAL A 68 -1.96 9.05 -3.78
N LEU A 69 -2.88 8.38 -3.05
CA LEU A 69 -3.91 9.05 -2.27
C LEU A 69 -3.36 9.97 -1.17
N VAL A 70 -2.15 9.73 -0.66
CA VAL A 70 -1.47 10.67 0.27
C VAL A 70 -1.43 12.08 -0.30
N TRP A 71 -1.25 12.22 -1.62
CA TRP A 71 -1.08 13.49 -2.30
C TRP A 71 -2.33 13.97 -3.04
N SER A 72 -3.28 13.06 -3.29
CA SER A 72 -4.52 13.36 -4.02
C SER A 72 -5.69 13.74 -3.12
N THR A 73 -5.65 13.47 -1.81
CA THR A 73 -6.76 13.82 -0.92
C THR A 73 -6.72 15.29 -0.46
N PRO A 74 -7.89 15.95 -0.27
CA PRO A 74 -7.96 17.34 0.19
C PRO A 74 -7.32 17.62 1.57
N ASP A 75 -7.16 16.59 2.40
CA ASP A 75 -6.53 16.67 3.74
C ASP A 75 -5.03 16.33 3.73
N ASN A 76 -4.40 16.25 2.55
CA ASN A 76 -3.00 15.88 2.36
C ASN A 76 -2.63 14.56 3.05
N GLY A 77 -3.49 13.54 2.94
CA GLY A 77 -3.24 12.20 3.44
C GLY A 77 -3.51 11.96 4.92
N THR A 78 -4.01 12.94 5.68
CA THR A 78 -4.23 12.80 7.13
C THR A 78 -5.08 11.57 7.49
N ARG A 79 -6.25 11.41 6.88
CA ARG A 79 -7.12 10.23 7.11
C ARG A 79 -6.50 8.92 6.62
N LEU A 80 -5.64 8.99 5.61
CA LEU A 80 -4.93 7.83 5.12
C LEU A 80 -3.85 7.38 6.11
N GLU A 81 -3.22 8.30 6.86
CA GLU A 81 -2.29 7.91 7.92
C GLU A 81 -2.98 7.15 9.05
N GLU A 82 -4.15 7.61 9.50
CA GLU A 82 -4.96 6.93 10.53
C GLU A 82 -5.33 5.50 10.10
N LEU A 83 -5.84 5.36 8.87
CA LEU A 83 -6.14 4.07 8.25
C LEU A 83 -4.92 3.14 8.21
N VAL A 84 -3.75 3.66 7.86
CA VAL A 84 -2.53 2.87 7.79
C VAL A 84 -2.17 2.28 9.16
N HIS A 85 -2.37 3.05 10.23
CA HIS A 85 -2.24 2.57 11.61
C HIS A 85 -3.30 1.50 11.97
N ASP A 86 -4.54 1.67 11.52
CA ASP A 86 -5.60 0.70 11.77
C ASP A 86 -5.36 -0.62 11.03
N TRP A 87 -4.99 -0.54 9.75
CA TRP A 87 -4.81 -1.71 8.90
C TRP A 87 -3.59 -2.54 9.31
N ILE A 88 -2.47 -1.90 9.67
CA ILE A 88 -1.24 -2.62 10.08
C ILE A 88 -1.43 -3.37 11.40
N THR A 89 -2.36 -2.92 12.26
CA THR A 89 -2.65 -3.57 13.55
C THR A 89 -3.85 -4.53 13.49
N SER A 90 -4.54 -4.61 12.35
CA SER A 90 -5.77 -5.41 12.18
C SER A 90 -5.56 -6.93 12.23
N ASP A 91 -6.67 -7.68 12.36
CA ASP A 91 -6.74 -9.14 12.21
C ASP A 91 -6.82 -9.60 10.74
N ASN A 92 -6.77 -8.67 9.78
CA ASN A 92 -6.95 -8.98 8.37
C ASN A 92 -5.61 -9.02 7.64
N LYS A 93 -5.16 -10.23 7.26
CA LYS A 93 -3.87 -10.43 6.59
C LYS A 93 -3.73 -9.60 5.31
N THR A 94 -4.78 -9.50 4.51
CA THR A 94 -4.75 -8.74 3.24
C THR A 94 -4.54 -7.25 3.49
N LYS A 95 -5.24 -6.66 4.47
CA LYS A 95 -5.05 -5.26 4.85
C LYS A 95 -3.61 -5.00 5.32
N VAL A 96 -3.10 -5.85 6.21
CA VAL A 96 -1.72 -5.79 6.69
C VAL A 96 -0.72 -5.90 5.54
N GLN A 97 -0.92 -6.84 4.62
CA GLN A 97 -0.05 -7.05 3.47
C GLN A 97 -0.03 -5.83 2.53
N ILE A 98 -1.18 -5.21 2.25
CA ILE A 98 -1.26 -3.99 1.43
C ILE A 98 -0.42 -2.88 2.07
N ILE A 99 -0.55 -2.66 3.38
CA ILE A 99 0.25 -1.64 4.07
C ILE A 99 1.75 -1.93 3.99
N LEU A 100 2.15 -3.19 4.15
CA LEU A 100 3.55 -3.60 4.02
C LEU A 100 4.09 -3.52 2.58
N LEU A 101 3.23 -3.46 1.56
CA LEU A 101 3.62 -3.33 0.15
C LEU A 101 3.77 -1.88 -0.32
N ARG A 102 3.50 -0.90 0.54
CA ARG A 102 3.66 0.53 0.21
C ARG A 102 5.13 0.88 -0.06
N GLN A 103 5.35 1.67 -1.12
CA GLN A 103 6.68 2.04 -1.61
C GLN A 103 7.16 3.34 -0.97
N ASP A 104 6.27 4.33 -0.88
CA ASP A 104 6.65 5.70 -0.51
C ASP A 104 6.48 5.96 0.98
N TRP A 105 5.31 5.61 1.54
CA TRP A 105 4.96 5.97 2.91
C TRP A 105 4.59 4.73 3.74
N PHE A 106 5.42 4.42 4.74
CA PHE A 106 5.09 3.46 5.80
C PHE A 106 5.39 4.15 7.12
N PRO A 107 4.46 4.15 8.09
CA PRO A 107 4.45 5.12 9.18
C PRO A 107 5.68 4.93 10.07
N ARG A 108 6.39 6.04 10.33
CA ARG A 108 7.60 6.09 11.14
C ARG A 108 7.63 7.41 11.90
N GLN A 109 6.98 7.46 13.05
CA GLN A 109 7.30 8.51 14.03
C GLN A 109 8.22 7.96 15.12
N ASP A 110 7.97 6.76 15.64
CA ASP A 110 8.81 6.10 16.65
C ASP A 110 9.33 4.73 16.17
N ARG A 111 10.64 4.51 16.27
CA ARG A 111 11.33 3.26 15.90
C ARG A 111 10.89 2.08 16.76
N GLU A 112 10.82 2.28 18.07
CA GLU A 112 10.44 1.23 19.02
C GLU A 112 8.99 0.82 18.82
N GLU A 113 8.11 1.78 18.55
CA GLU A 113 6.72 1.48 18.22
C GLU A 113 6.62 0.68 16.92
N ASN A 114 7.37 1.09 15.89
CA ASN A 114 7.42 0.37 14.63
C ASN A 114 7.91 -1.07 14.79
N ILE A 115 8.97 -1.28 15.60
CA ILE A 115 9.46 -2.63 15.93
C ILE A 115 8.37 -3.45 16.63
N LYS A 116 7.71 -2.87 17.64
CA LYS A 116 6.64 -3.57 18.38
C LYS A 116 5.49 -3.97 17.46
N VAL A 117 5.08 -3.11 16.54
CA VAL A 117 4.02 -3.41 15.56
C VAL A 117 4.45 -4.52 14.61
N LEU A 118 5.63 -4.41 14.01
CA LEU A 118 6.11 -5.37 13.02
C LEU A 118 6.41 -6.76 13.63
N GLU A 119 6.92 -6.83 14.86
CA GLU A 119 7.09 -8.11 15.56
C GLU A 119 5.74 -8.77 15.90
N LYS A 120 4.71 -7.98 16.26
CA LYS A 120 3.34 -8.52 16.43
C LYS A 120 2.78 -9.06 15.11
N VAL A 121 3.01 -8.36 14.00
CA VAL A 121 2.60 -8.82 12.67
C VAL A 121 3.30 -10.14 12.32
N LYS A 122 4.62 -10.26 12.55
CA LYS A 122 5.39 -11.49 12.31
C LYS A 122 4.85 -12.69 13.09
N LEU A 123 4.47 -12.48 14.36
CA LEU A 123 3.91 -13.55 15.19
C LEU A 123 2.55 -14.03 14.66
N LYS A 124 1.75 -13.11 14.10
CA LYS A 124 0.37 -13.35 13.67
C LYS A 124 0.28 -13.86 12.24
N PHE A 125 1.12 -13.34 11.36
CA PHE A 125 1.20 -13.66 9.94
C PHE A 125 2.66 -13.97 9.57
N PRO A 126 3.13 -15.20 9.88
CA PRO A 126 4.54 -15.57 9.67
C PRO A 126 4.99 -15.51 8.21
N ASP A 127 4.06 -15.65 7.26
CA ASP A 127 4.31 -15.49 5.82
C ASP A 127 4.68 -14.06 5.44
N LEU A 128 4.27 -13.06 6.22
CA LEU A 128 4.62 -11.66 6.00
C LEU A 128 5.96 -11.25 6.63
N ALA A 129 6.69 -12.18 7.26
CA ALA A 129 7.89 -11.85 8.03
C ALA A 129 9.00 -11.22 7.19
N GLU A 130 9.16 -11.62 5.92
CA GLU A 130 10.16 -11.01 5.02
C GLU A 130 9.83 -9.54 4.74
N LEU A 131 8.54 -9.19 4.54
CA LEU A 131 8.09 -7.81 4.38
C LEU A 131 8.31 -6.99 5.68
N CYS A 132 8.01 -7.57 6.84
CA CYS A 132 8.25 -6.89 8.11
C CYS A 132 9.75 -6.60 8.33
N ASN A 133 10.62 -7.60 8.08
CA ASN A 133 12.06 -7.42 8.22
C ASN A 133 12.60 -6.36 7.26
N TYR A 134 12.09 -6.32 6.02
CA TYR A 134 12.41 -5.25 5.08
C TYR A 134 12.11 -3.86 5.66
N HIS A 135 10.92 -3.65 6.26
CA HIS A 135 10.60 -2.34 6.84
C HIS A 135 11.42 -2.00 8.08
N LEU A 136 11.86 -3.00 8.86
CA LEU A 136 12.79 -2.81 9.97
C LEU A 136 14.17 -2.38 9.50
N GLU A 137 14.73 -3.09 8.51
CA GLU A 137 16.05 -2.78 7.94
C GLU A 137 16.08 -1.40 7.28
N GLU A 138 15.03 -1.05 6.51
CA GLU A 138 14.91 0.27 5.90
C GLU A 138 14.69 1.39 6.92
N PHE A 139 14.21 1.09 8.15
CA PHE A 139 14.20 2.08 9.24
C PHE A 139 15.61 2.50 9.58
N ASP A 140 16.48 1.51 9.75
CA ASP A 140 17.82 1.70 10.26
C ASP A 140 18.75 2.26 9.19
N TYR A 141 18.42 2.04 7.92
CA TYR A 141 19.30 2.39 6.83
C TYR A 141 19.31 3.89 6.46
N GLN A 142 18.24 4.68 6.76
CA GLN A 142 18.05 6.13 6.49
C GLN A 142 19.09 6.83 5.57
N LYS A 143 19.37 6.28 4.39
CA LYS A 143 20.28 6.85 3.39
C LYS A 143 19.76 6.61 2.00
N LYS A 144 19.18 7.67 1.41
CA LYS A 144 19.09 8.00 -0.03
C LYS A 144 19.30 6.83 -1.04
N THR A 145 18.50 5.77 -0.98
CA THR A 145 18.62 4.62 -1.90
C THR A 145 17.25 4.08 -2.33
N GLY A 146 16.34 4.99 -2.72
CA GLY A 146 14.96 4.65 -3.08
C GLY A 146 14.82 3.51 -4.10
N LEU A 147 15.69 3.44 -5.11
CA LEU A 147 15.63 2.36 -6.12
C LEU A 147 15.96 0.98 -5.56
N ARG A 148 17.04 0.83 -4.76
CA ARG A 148 17.40 -0.44 -4.14
C ARG A 148 16.28 -0.95 -3.24
N ARG A 149 15.69 -0.05 -2.45
CA ARG A 149 14.58 -0.33 -1.55
C ARG A 149 13.38 -0.91 -2.33
N ILE A 150 13.04 -0.27 -3.45
CA ILE A 150 11.91 -0.70 -4.27
C ILE A 150 12.18 -2.04 -4.97
N GLU A 151 13.39 -2.26 -5.49
CA GLU A 151 13.77 -3.55 -6.08
C GLU A 151 13.68 -4.71 -5.07
N LEU A 152 14.09 -4.47 -3.82
CA LEU A 152 13.98 -5.46 -2.74
C LEU A 152 12.52 -5.77 -2.43
N LEU A 153 11.69 -4.73 -2.24
CA LEU A 153 10.27 -4.89 -1.98
C LEU A 153 9.56 -5.64 -3.11
N PHE A 154 9.87 -5.31 -4.36
CA PHE A 154 9.32 -5.98 -5.53
C PHE A 154 9.69 -7.47 -5.56
N LYS A 155 10.95 -7.82 -5.28
CA LYS A 155 11.39 -9.22 -5.19
C LYS A 155 10.67 -9.99 -4.08
N ILE A 156 10.45 -9.37 -2.92
CA ILE A 156 9.70 -9.99 -1.82
C ILE A 156 8.23 -10.21 -2.23
N ALA A 157 7.61 -9.19 -2.84
CA ALA A 157 6.24 -9.26 -3.32
C ALA A 157 6.04 -10.35 -4.38
N ASP A 158 6.96 -10.48 -5.34
CA ASP A 158 6.90 -11.50 -6.39
C ASP A 158 7.02 -12.92 -5.83
N LYS A 159 7.81 -13.14 -4.78
CA LYS A 159 7.86 -14.43 -4.08
C LYS A 159 6.52 -14.76 -3.41
N LEU A 160 5.90 -13.79 -2.74
CA LEU A 160 4.61 -13.99 -2.05
C LEU A 160 3.46 -14.31 -3.01
N LYS A 161 3.51 -13.83 -4.26
CA LYS A 161 2.53 -14.20 -5.29
C LYS A 161 2.65 -15.66 -5.74
N LYS A 162 3.78 -16.32 -5.48
CA LYS A 162 4.10 -17.68 -5.93
C LYS A 162 3.98 -18.74 -4.84
N SER A 163 3.79 -18.35 -3.58
CA SER A 163 3.62 -19.21 -2.40
C SER A 163 2.15 -19.54 -2.14
#